data_AF-A0A5B7E0L4-F1
#
_entry.id   AF-A0A5B7E0L4-F1
#
_cell.length_a   1.000
_cell.length_b   1.000
_cell.length_c   1.000
_cell.angle_alpha   90.00
_cell.angle_beta   90.00
_cell.angle_gamma   90.00
#
_symmetry.space_group_name_H-M   'P 1'
#
loop_
_entity.id
_entity.type
_entity.pdbx_description
1 polymer ?
#
loop_
_entity_poly.entity_id
_entity_poly.type
_entity_poly.pdbx_seq_one_letter_code
_entity_poly.pdbx_strand_id
1 'polypeptide(L)'
;MCPSIRQVEVSLGKMLNRQHYVSVQCGKINTDNEFEFARRHFFKFLLVRHPFSRLLSAYRDKVEAAQHWSLKQLREHIFTTLAEANLTKRRPNKDSQNSGDDIPTFRDFLEYILINKWTGGGFDSHWAPYWHLCSPCFIQYDAVAKLETAHTDLKYIWHHMRLKEPVPWINRSSQNSTSGSTINHYYQGLSPDLIARVYHHYSLDFKMFQYDILDVVRQGGHCHMQDCSDMVPFFS
;
A
#
# COMPACT_ATOMS: atom_id res chain seq x y z
N MET A 1 -3.92 -21.01 2.46
CA MET A 1 -5.23 -21.12 1.76
C MET A 1 -5.61 -19.73 1.28
N CYS A 2 -5.91 -19.57 0.00
CA CYS A 2 -6.43 -18.32 -0.53
C CYS A 2 -7.87 -18.10 -0.04
N PRO A 3 -8.23 -16.91 0.47
CA PRO A 3 -9.61 -16.61 0.84
C PRO A 3 -10.53 -16.66 -0.39
N SER A 4 -11.80 -17.02 -0.21
CA SER A 4 -12.76 -17.05 -1.31
C SER A 4 -13.09 -15.62 -1.75
N ILE A 5 -12.54 -15.19 -2.88
CA ILE A 5 -12.83 -13.88 -3.48
C ILE A 5 -13.97 -14.06 -4.49
N ARG A 6 -15.04 -13.24 -4.39
CA ARG A 6 -16.20 -13.31 -5.28
C ARG A 6 -16.03 -12.54 -6.60
N GLN A 7 -14.97 -11.74 -6.75
CA GLN A 7 -14.66 -10.98 -7.97
C GLN A 7 -13.15 -10.90 -8.20
N VAL A 8 -12.70 -11.34 -9.37
CA VAL A 8 -11.29 -11.30 -9.77
C VAL A 8 -11.09 -10.08 -10.68
N GLU A 9 -10.44 -9.03 -10.18
CA GLU A 9 -10.04 -7.88 -11.00
C GLU A 9 -8.66 -8.15 -11.64
N VAL A 10 -8.64 -8.54 -12.93
CA VAL A 10 -7.41 -8.63 -13.74
C VAL A 10 -7.20 -7.32 -14.49
N SER A 11 -5.96 -6.82 -14.53
CA SER A 11 -5.61 -5.64 -15.33
C SER A 11 -4.96 -5.99 -16.66
N LEU A 12 -5.36 -5.23 -17.68
CA LEU A 12 -4.48 -4.78 -18.74
C LEU A 12 -4.04 -3.36 -18.40
N GLY A 13 -2.75 -3.19 -18.09
CA GLY A 13 -2.19 -1.87 -17.90
C GLY A 13 -2.24 -1.07 -19.20
N LYS A 14 -3.26 -0.23 -19.40
CA LYS A 14 -3.05 1.02 -20.13
C LYS A 14 -2.27 1.92 -19.19
N MET A 15 -0.99 2.11 -19.49
CA MET A 15 -0.15 3.12 -18.84
C MET A 15 -0.66 4.50 -19.26
N LEU A 16 -1.74 4.96 -18.63
CA LEU A 16 -2.26 6.29 -18.86
C LEU A 16 -1.32 7.28 -18.20
N ASN A 17 -0.60 8.05 -19.02
CA ASN A 17 0.15 9.20 -18.58
C ASN A 17 -0.83 10.31 -18.15
N ARG A 18 -1.45 10.17 -16.99
CA ARG A 18 -2.09 11.30 -16.31
C ARG A 18 -0.96 12.02 -15.59
N GLN A 19 -0.50 13.09 -16.24
CA GLN A 19 0.46 14.09 -15.77
C GLN A 19 0.87 13.86 -14.31
N HIS A 20 1.99 13.14 -14.09
CA HIS A 20 2.70 12.94 -12.81
C HIS A 20 2.56 11.58 -12.07
N TYR A 21 1.71 10.62 -12.47
CA TYR A 21 1.76 9.26 -11.90
C TYR A 21 1.31 8.16 -12.88
N VAL A 22 1.87 6.95 -12.73
CA VAL A 22 1.34 5.72 -13.33
C VAL A 22 0.74 4.92 -12.19
N SER A 23 -0.58 4.74 -12.18
CA SER A 23 -1.19 3.76 -11.30
C SER A 23 -1.13 2.39 -11.98
N VAL A 24 -0.35 1.46 -11.42
CA VAL A 24 -0.57 0.04 -11.68
C VAL A 24 -1.78 -0.36 -10.82
N GLN A 25 -2.97 -0.03 -11.30
CA GLN A 25 -4.21 -0.47 -10.68
C GLN A 25 -4.60 -1.81 -11.32
N CYS A 26 -4.93 -2.76 -10.44
CA CYS A 26 -5.74 -3.91 -10.82
C CYS A 26 -7.06 -3.35 -11.34
N GLY A 27 -7.25 -3.45 -12.66
CA GLY A 27 -8.19 -2.65 -13.43
C GLY A 27 -9.52 -3.37 -13.61
N LYS A 28 -10.53 -2.63 -14.07
CA LYS A 28 -11.86 -3.19 -14.35
C LYS A 28 -11.87 -3.86 -15.73
N ILE A 29 -12.00 -5.19 -15.74
CA ILE A 29 -12.48 -5.93 -16.91
C ILE A 29 -13.99 -6.06 -16.77
N ASN A 30 -14.74 -5.71 -17.82
CA ASN A 30 -16.18 -5.54 -17.72
C ASN A 30 -16.96 -6.80 -18.13
N THR A 31 -16.30 -7.75 -18.79
CA THR A 31 -16.94 -9.00 -19.25
C THR A 31 -16.02 -10.21 -19.09
N ASP A 32 -16.63 -11.40 -18.90
CA ASP A 32 -15.90 -12.67 -18.81
C ASP A 32 -15.11 -12.98 -20.10
N ASN A 33 -15.62 -12.56 -21.26
CA ASN A 33 -14.96 -12.74 -22.54
C ASN A 33 -13.67 -11.91 -22.65
N GLU A 34 -13.71 -10.64 -22.21
CA GLU A 34 -12.51 -9.79 -22.13
C GLU A 34 -11.50 -10.36 -21.13
N PHE A 35 -11.97 -10.91 -20.01
CA PHE A 35 -11.13 -11.53 -19.00
C PHE A 35 -10.39 -12.75 -19.56
N GLU A 36 -11.12 -13.67 -20.18
CA GLU A 36 -10.52 -14.87 -20.76
C GLU A 36 -9.58 -14.55 -21.92
N PHE A 37 -9.94 -13.56 -22.75
CA PHE A 37 -9.04 -13.07 -23.79
C PHE A 37 -7.75 -12.52 -23.18
N ALA A 38 -7.86 -11.65 -22.17
CA ALA A 38 -6.70 -11.05 -21.52
C ALA A 38 -5.81 -12.09 -20.83
N ARG A 39 -6.44 -13.05 -20.13
CA ARG A 39 -5.77 -14.14 -19.44
C ARG A 39 -4.90 -14.97 -20.39
N ARG A 40 -5.38 -15.22 -21.62
CA ARG A 40 -4.73 -16.07 -22.63
C ARG A 40 -3.72 -15.34 -23.50
N HIS A 41 -3.94 -14.06 -23.79
CA HIS A 41 -3.18 -13.36 -24.82
C HIS A 41 -2.21 -12.30 -24.31
N PHE A 42 -2.29 -11.91 -23.04
CA PHE A 42 -1.42 -10.85 -22.49
C PHE A 42 -0.42 -11.36 -21.48
N PHE A 43 0.75 -10.70 -21.51
CA PHE A 43 1.74 -10.79 -20.44
C PHE A 43 1.21 -10.00 -19.23
N LYS A 44 1.03 -10.69 -18.11
CA LYS A 44 0.46 -10.16 -16.87
C LYS A 44 1.59 -10.04 -15.87
N PHE A 45 1.87 -8.82 -15.40
CA PHE A 45 2.78 -8.63 -14.28
C PHE A 45 2.11 -7.87 -13.15
N LEU A 46 2.54 -8.14 -11.92
CA LEU A 46 2.11 -7.44 -10.73
C LEU A 46 3.26 -6.61 -10.19
N LEU A 47 3.01 -5.34 -9.86
CA LEU A 47 3.99 -4.48 -9.20
C LEU A 47 3.60 -4.32 -7.72
N VAL A 48 4.42 -4.87 -6.84
CA VAL A 48 4.19 -4.87 -5.38
C VAL A 48 5.17 -3.98 -4.65
N ARG A 49 4.89 -3.70 -3.38
CA ARG A 49 5.74 -2.94 -2.47
C ARG A 49 5.62 -3.50 -1.06
N HIS A 50 6.66 -3.36 -0.26
CA HIS A 50 6.63 -3.74 1.15
C HIS A 50 5.40 -3.11 1.83
N PRO A 51 4.51 -3.87 2.50
CA PRO A 51 3.22 -3.38 2.99
C PRO A 51 3.34 -2.11 3.84
N PHE A 52 4.29 -2.05 4.75
CA PHE A 52 4.54 -0.89 5.62
C PHE A 52 5.05 0.35 4.87
N SER A 53 5.93 0.16 3.88
CA SER A 53 6.40 1.25 2.99
C SER A 53 5.26 1.80 2.15
N ARG A 54 4.35 0.92 1.71
CA ARG A 54 3.14 1.29 0.98
C ARG A 54 2.16 2.07 1.86
N LEU A 55 1.92 1.63 3.10
CA LEU A 55 1.07 2.34 4.05
C LEU A 55 1.59 3.75 4.35
N LEU A 56 2.90 3.89 4.58
CA LEU A 56 3.50 5.20 4.80
C LEU A 56 3.38 6.10 3.55
N SER A 57 3.60 5.55 2.37
CA SER A 57 3.37 6.28 1.12
C SER A 57 1.92 6.74 0.97
N ALA A 58 0.95 5.89 1.31
CA ALA A 58 -0.46 6.21 1.26
C ALA A 58 -0.84 7.30 2.27
N TYR A 59 -0.32 7.22 3.50
CA TYR A 59 -0.50 8.26 4.51
C TYR A 59 0.02 9.61 4.03
N ARG A 60 1.26 9.67 3.53
CA ARG A 60 1.87 10.93 3.08
C ARG A 60 1.10 11.55 1.91
N ASP A 61 0.64 10.72 0.98
CA ASP A 61 -0.10 11.18 -0.22
C ASP A 61 -1.57 11.55 0.05
N LYS A 62 -2.26 10.78 0.90
CA LYS A 62 -3.72 10.91 1.09
C LYS A 62 -4.13 11.58 2.39
N VAL A 63 -3.29 11.54 3.42
CA VAL A 63 -3.64 12.04 4.75
C VAL A 63 -2.83 13.26 5.09
N GLU A 64 -1.51 13.21 4.93
CA GLU A 64 -0.62 14.33 5.28
C GLU A 64 -0.66 15.47 4.25
N ALA A 65 -0.60 15.14 2.95
CA ALA A 65 -0.64 16.14 1.89
C ALA A 65 -1.96 16.94 1.93
N ALA A 66 -1.86 18.27 2.05
CA ALA A 66 -3.01 19.15 2.25
C ALA A 66 -3.28 20.00 0.99
N GLN A 67 -3.79 19.41 -0.09
CA GLN A 67 -4.05 20.17 -1.33
C GLN A 67 -5.32 19.75 -2.12
N HIS A 68 -6.17 18.86 -1.60
CA HIS A 68 -7.38 18.45 -2.32
C HIS A 68 -8.57 18.18 -1.39
N TRP A 69 -9.78 18.59 -1.81
CA TRP A 69 -11.02 18.51 -1.00
C TRP A 69 -11.38 17.09 -0.59
N SER A 70 -11.10 16.09 -1.44
CA SER A 70 -11.35 14.68 -1.12
C SER A 70 -10.49 14.19 0.04
N LEU A 71 -9.30 14.78 0.25
CA LEU A 71 -8.43 14.43 1.37
C LEU A 71 -8.99 14.97 2.69
N LYS A 72 -9.68 16.12 2.67
CA LYS A 72 -10.38 16.63 3.86
C LYS A 72 -11.47 15.67 4.32
N GLN A 73 -12.33 15.20 3.40
CA GLN A 73 -13.37 14.22 3.75
C GLN A 73 -12.80 12.91 4.27
N LEU A 74 -11.67 12.45 3.71
CA LEU A 74 -10.98 11.26 4.24
C LEU A 74 -10.53 11.47 5.69
N ARG A 75 -9.95 12.63 6.02
CA ARG A 75 -9.50 12.95 7.39
C ARG A 75 -10.69 13.00 8.37
N GLU A 76 -11.78 13.65 7.97
CA GLU A 76 -13.02 13.70 8.76
C GLU A 76 -13.58 12.29 9.01
N HIS A 77 -13.55 11.43 7.99
CA HIS A 77 -13.98 10.04 8.11
C HIS A 77 -13.07 9.25 9.07
N ILE A 78 -11.74 9.41 8.96
CA ILE A 78 -10.76 8.79 9.88
C ILE A 78 -11.07 9.18 11.32
N PHE A 79 -11.23 10.47 11.63
CA PHE A 79 -11.53 10.89 13.00
C PHE A 79 -12.88 10.36 13.50
N THR A 80 -13.91 10.38 12.65
CA THR A 80 -15.24 9.89 13.01
C THR A 80 -15.20 8.41 13.37
N THR A 81 -14.59 7.58 12.51
CA THR A 81 -14.45 6.14 12.76
C THR A 81 -13.64 5.84 14.02
N LEU A 82 -12.54 6.56 14.25
CA LEU A 82 -11.73 6.36 15.45
C LEU A 82 -12.44 6.81 16.73
N ALA A 83 -13.24 7.87 16.67
CA ALA A 83 -14.04 8.34 17.79
C ALA A 83 -15.15 7.36 18.15
N GLU A 84 -15.85 6.80 17.15
CA GLU A 84 -16.85 5.75 17.33
C GLU A 84 -16.26 4.47 17.94
N ALA A 85 -15.00 4.16 17.59
CA ALA A 85 -14.25 3.05 18.17
C ALA A 85 -13.60 3.37 19.54
N ASN A 86 -13.82 4.57 20.10
CA ASN A 86 -13.18 5.06 21.33
C ASN A 86 -11.64 5.04 21.31
N LEU A 87 -11.01 5.13 20.13
CA LEU A 87 -9.55 5.14 19.97
C LEU A 87 -8.96 6.54 19.93
N THR A 88 -9.78 7.57 19.73
CA THR A 88 -9.35 8.96 19.80
C THR A 88 -10.39 9.83 20.50
N LYS A 89 -9.92 10.87 21.19
CA LYS A 89 -10.75 11.95 21.73
C LYS A 89 -10.79 13.16 20.79
N ARG A 90 -9.96 13.16 19.74
CA ARG A 90 -9.92 14.22 18.73
C ARG A 90 -11.22 14.17 17.92
N ARG A 91 -11.83 15.34 17.69
CA ARG A 91 -13.01 15.48 16.84
C ARG A 91 -12.66 16.38 15.67
N PRO A 92 -13.28 16.19 14.49
CA PRO A 92 -13.09 17.10 13.37
C PRO A 92 -13.51 18.51 13.80
N ASN A 93 -12.61 19.48 13.69
CA ASN A 93 -12.93 20.86 14.01
C ASN A 93 -13.60 21.50 12.79
N LYS A 94 -14.89 21.80 12.89
CA LYS A 94 -15.67 22.37 11.78
C LYS A 94 -15.24 23.81 11.42
N ASP A 95 -14.57 24.51 12.35
CA ASP A 95 -14.29 25.94 12.24
C ASP A 95 -12.79 26.28 12.12
N SER A 96 -11.87 25.30 12.14
CA SER A 96 -10.44 25.60 12.04
C SER A 96 -10.01 25.93 10.61
N GLN A 97 -9.77 27.22 10.35
CA GLN A 97 -8.92 27.70 9.25
C GLN A 97 -7.43 27.36 9.44
N ASN A 98 -7.02 26.89 10.62
CA ASN A 98 -5.65 26.46 10.89
C ASN A 98 -5.42 25.01 10.46
N SER A 99 -4.49 24.85 9.52
CA SER A 99 -4.35 23.71 8.61
C SER A 99 -3.63 22.46 9.16
N GLY A 100 -3.13 22.51 10.41
CA GLY A 100 -2.35 21.41 11.02
C GLY A 100 -3.13 20.53 12.01
N ASP A 101 -4.08 21.08 12.76
CA ASP A 101 -4.77 20.36 13.85
C ASP A 101 -5.79 19.32 13.36
N ASP A 102 -6.13 19.38 12.08
CA ASP A 102 -7.13 18.51 11.44
C ASP A 102 -6.50 17.36 10.63
N ILE A 103 -5.21 17.08 10.83
CA ILE A 103 -4.52 15.96 10.18
C ILE A 103 -4.43 14.80 11.19
N PRO A 104 -5.03 13.62 10.89
CA PRO A 104 -4.81 12.40 11.64
C PRO A 104 -3.32 12.04 11.66
N THR A 105 -2.82 11.59 12.80
CA THR A 105 -1.44 11.11 12.88
C THR A 105 -1.26 9.82 12.09
N PHE A 106 -0.01 9.42 11.83
CA PHE A 106 0.24 8.12 11.20
C PHE A 106 -0.31 6.95 12.03
N ARG A 107 -0.26 7.04 13.37
CA ARG A 107 -0.90 6.08 14.27
C ARG A 107 -2.41 6.02 14.06
N ASP A 108 -3.08 7.18 14.01
CA ASP A 108 -4.53 7.27 13.76
C ASP A 108 -4.89 6.58 12.44
N PHE A 109 -4.10 6.83 11.39
CA PHE A 109 -4.30 6.20 10.09
C PHE A 109 -4.16 4.66 10.12
N LEU A 110 -3.16 4.13 10.82
CA LEU A 110 -3.00 2.68 10.96
C LEU A 110 -4.16 2.04 11.74
N GLU A 111 -4.60 2.64 12.84
CA GLU A 111 -5.75 2.15 13.61
C GLU A 111 -7.04 2.19 12.77
N TYR A 112 -7.23 3.24 11.97
CA TYR A 112 -8.35 3.35 11.05
C TYR A 112 -8.37 2.21 10.01
N ILE A 113 -7.22 1.84 9.45
CA ILE A 113 -7.09 0.72 8.50
C ILE A 113 -7.44 -0.62 9.17
N LEU A 114 -7.02 -0.81 10.42
CA LEU A 114 -7.30 -2.03 11.18
C LEU A 114 -8.80 -2.21 11.47
N ILE A 115 -9.53 -1.10 11.72
CA ILE A 115 -10.99 -1.13 11.94
C ILE A 115 -11.75 -1.51 10.67
N ASN A 116 -11.46 -0.85 9.55
CA ASN A 116 -12.33 -0.92 8.37
C ASN A 116 -12.14 -2.16 7.48
N LYS A 117 -11.14 -3.01 7.78
CA LYS A 117 -10.80 -4.25 7.03
C LYS A 117 -10.93 -4.12 5.51
N TRP A 118 -10.61 -2.94 4.97
CA TRP A 118 -10.65 -2.62 3.55
C TRP A 118 -12.01 -2.87 2.87
N THR A 119 -13.12 -2.53 3.53
CA THR A 119 -14.48 -2.66 2.95
C THR A 119 -15.27 -1.36 3.05
N GLY A 120 -16.32 -1.24 2.24
CA GLY A 120 -17.24 -0.10 2.29
C GLY A 120 -16.54 1.26 2.17
N GLY A 121 -16.87 2.19 3.07
CA GLY A 121 -16.26 3.53 3.12
C GLY A 121 -14.77 3.56 3.46
N GLY A 122 -14.21 2.46 3.97
CA GLY A 122 -12.78 2.35 4.29
C GLY A 122 -11.92 1.64 3.24
N PHE A 123 -12.50 1.24 2.11
CA PHE A 123 -11.74 0.68 0.99
C PHE A 123 -11.04 1.77 0.19
N ASP A 124 -9.73 1.59 -0.03
CA ASP A 124 -8.97 2.36 -1.02
C ASP A 124 -7.83 1.50 -1.58
N SER A 125 -7.62 1.57 -2.89
CA SER A 125 -6.53 0.89 -3.60
C SER A 125 -5.12 1.23 -3.11
N HIS A 126 -4.92 2.31 -2.35
CA HIS A 126 -3.60 2.69 -1.81
C HIS A 126 -3.21 1.86 -0.57
N TRP A 127 -4.17 1.33 0.19
CA TRP A 127 -3.90 0.50 1.38
C TRP A 127 -4.62 -0.85 1.40
N ALA A 128 -5.54 -1.15 0.48
CA ALA A 128 -6.12 -2.49 0.36
C ALA A 128 -5.03 -3.52 0.01
N PRO A 129 -4.90 -4.66 0.70
CA PRO A 129 -3.82 -5.61 0.46
C PRO A 129 -3.88 -6.16 -0.97
N TYR A 130 -2.73 -6.51 -1.53
CA TYR A 130 -2.64 -7.00 -2.91
C TYR A 130 -3.39 -8.32 -3.09
N TRP A 131 -3.41 -9.18 -2.08
CA TRP A 131 -4.21 -10.41 -2.15
C TRP A 131 -5.69 -10.16 -2.40
N HIS A 132 -6.22 -9.04 -1.89
CA HIS A 132 -7.61 -8.61 -2.07
C HIS A 132 -7.76 -7.81 -3.37
N LEU A 133 -6.88 -6.83 -3.59
CA LEU A 133 -7.00 -5.87 -4.69
C LEU A 133 -6.71 -6.50 -6.06
N CYS A 134 -5.76 -7.42 -6.10
CA CYS A 134 -5.19 -7.93 -7.35
C CYS A 134 -5.37 -9.42 -7.53
N SER A 135 -6.10 -10.08 -6.62
CA SER A 135 -6.48 -11.49 -6.76
C SER A 135 -5.34 -12.42 -7.25
N PRO A 136 -4.10 -12.34 -6.71
CA PRO A 136 -2.96 -13.17 -7.14
C PRO A 136 -3.21 -14.68 -6.98
N CYS A 137 -4.22 -15.05 -6.22
CA CYS A 137 -4.71 -16.41 -6.09
C CYS A 137 -5.48 -16.93 -7.33
N PHE A 138 -6.05 -16.03 -8.13
CA PHE A 138 -6.90 -16.38 -9.28
C PHE A 138 -6.25 -16.01 -10.62
N ILE A 139 -5.26 -15.12 -10.60
CA ILE A 139 -4.53 -14.66 -11.78
C ILE A 139 -3.16 -15.30 -11.77
N GLN A 140 -2.87 -16.07 -12.82
CA GLN A 140 -1.50 -16.55 -13.08
C GLN A 140 -0.69 -15.39 -13.67
N TYR A 141 0.03 -14.67 -12.82
CA TYR A 141 0.96 -13.64 -13.26
C TYR A 141 2.22 -14.26 -13.87
N ASP A 142 2.66 -13.70 -14.99
CA ASP A 142 3.88 -14.09 -15.69
C ASP A 142 5.14 -13.49 -15.00
N ALA A 143 4.97 -12.39 -14.25
CA ALA A 143 6.02 -11.81 -13.41
C ALA A 143 5.46 -11.05 -12.20
N VAL A 144 6.23 -11.00 -11.11
CA VAL A 144 5.99 -10.10 -9.97
C VAL A 144 7.23 -9.22 -9.80
N ALA A 145 7.05 -7.91 -9.95
CA ALA A 145 8.08 -6.91 -9.77
C ALA A 145 7.91 -6.21 -8.43
N LYS A 146 9.01 -5.84 -7.77
CA LYS A 146 9.00 -5.10 -6.51
C LYS A 146 9.35 -3.64 -6.75
N LEU A 147 8.65 -2.71 -6.08
CA LEU A 147 8.94 -1.28 -6.20
C LEU A 147 10.33 -0.93 -5.66
N GLU A 148 10.83 -1.71 -4.71
CA GLU A 148 12.18 -1.61 -4.17
C GLU A 148 13.26 -1.85 -5.25
N THR A 149 12.96 -2.68 -6.26
CA THR A 149 13.85 -3.06 -7.37
C THR A 149 13.28 -2.67 -8.74
N ALA A 150 12.32 -1.73 -8.77
CA ALA A 150 11.52 -1.41 -9.96
C ALA A 150 12.35 -1.13 -11.20
N HIS A 151 13.48 -0.43 -11.05
CA HIS A 151 14.38 -0.12 -12.14
C HIS A 151 14.88 -1.39 -12.85
N THR A 152 15.35 -2.37 -12.08
CA THR A 152 15.89 -3.64 -12.61
C THR A 152 14.77 -4.54 -13.09
N ASP A 153 13.71 -4.71 -12.29
CA ASP A 153 12.62 -5.64 -12.58
C ASP A 153 11.83 -5.24 -13.82
N LEU A 154 11.50 -3.95 -13.96
CA LEU A 154 10.75 -3.46 -15.13
C LEU A 154 11.61 -3.46 -16.39
N LYS A 155 12.92 -3.20 -16.28
CA LYS A 155 13.84 -3.36 -17.42
C LYS A 155 13.90 -4.80 -17.90
N TYR A 156 13.94 -5.77 -16.98
CA TYR A 156 13.86 -7.19 -17.33
C TYR A 156 12.55 -7.54 -18.03
N ILE A 157 11.41 -7.11 -17.49
CA ILE A 157 10.09 -7.34 -18.10
C ILE A 157 10.00 -6.73 -19.50
N TRP A 158 10.47 -5.50 -19.69
CA TRP A 158 10.46 -4.84 -21.01
C TRP A 158 11.28 -5.61 -22.05
N HIS A 159 12.48 -6.04 -21.66
CA HIS A 159 13.35 -6.83 -22.51
C HIS A 159 12.70 -8.18 -22.87
N HIS A 160 12.09 -8.85 -21.89
CA HIS A 160 11.39 -10.12 -22.09
C HIS A 160 10.21 -9.97 -23.07
N MET A 161 9.45 -8.88 -22.94
CA MET A 161 8.33 -8.56 -23.83
C MET A 161 8.74 -7.97 -25.19
N ARG A 162 10.06 -7.80 -25.44
CA ARG A 162 10.61 -7.19 -26.67
C ARG A 162 10.05 -5.80 -26.96
N LEU A 163 9.74 -5.04 -25.90
CA LEU A 163 9.29 -3.66 -26.02
C LEU A 163 10.48 -2.76 -26.39
N LYS A 164 10.33 -1.98 -27.46
CA LYS A 164 11.37 -1.05 -27.94
C LYS A 164 11.33 0.32 -27.26
N GLU A 165 10.18 0.66 -26.69
CA GLU A 165 9.99 1.90 -25.94
C GLU A 165 10.80 1.88 -24.64
N PRO A 166 11.34 3.02 -24.20
CA PRO A 166 11.99 3.09 -22.89
C PRO A 166 10.99 2.73 -21.80
N VAL A 167 11.46 2.06 -20.75
CA VAL A 167 10.67 1.90 -19.53
C VAL A 167 10.36 3.32 -19.04
N PRO A 168 9.08 3.72 -18.96
CA PRO A 168 8.77 5.03 -18.41
C PRO A 168 9.26 5.12 -16.94
N TRP A 169 9.25 6.31 -16.31
CA TRP A 169 9.65 6.55 -14.90
C TRP A 169 11.07 6.16 -14.42
N ILE A 170 11.90 5.40 -15.14
CA ILE A 170 13.28 5.08 -14.73
C ILE A 170 14.13 6.34 -14.48
N ASN A 171 13.83 7.44 -15.18
CA ASN A 171 14.54 8.72 -15.06
C ASN A 171 13.89 9.72 -14.08
N ARG A 172 12.86 9.33 -13.33
CA ARG A 172 12.24 10.24 -12.35
C ARG A 172 13.04 10.18 -11.04
N SER A 173 13.48 11.34 -10.57
CA SER A 173 14.23 11.48 -9.34
C SER A 173 13.52 10.77 -8.18
N SER A 174 14.28 10.02 -7.39
CA SER A 174 13.83 9.29 -6.21
C SER A 174 13.35 10.17 -5.05
N GLN A 175 13.05 11.45 -5.30
CA GLN A 175 12.74 12.47 -4.29
C GLN A 175 11.52 12.11 -3.42
N ASN A 176 10.60 11.28 -3.94
CA ASN A 176 9.45 10.77 -3.18
C ASN A 176 9.56 9.29 -2.79
N SER A 177 10.71 8.65 -3.00
CA SER A 177 10.95 7.31 -2.46
C SER A 177 10.94 7.39 -0.94
N THR A 178 10.17 6.53 -0.29
CA THR A 178 10.21 6.42 1.18
C THR A 178 11.58 5.84 1.55
N SER A 179 12.53 6.71 1.90
CA SER A 179 13.84 6.30 2.38
C SER A 179 13.74 5.59 3.72
N GLY A 180 14.79 4.83 4.10
CA GLY A 180 14.87 4.24 5.43
C GLY A 180 14.80 5.26 6.57
N SER A 181 15.35 6.47 6.37
CA SER A 181 15.21 7.58 7.33
C SER A 181 13.77 8.07 7.48
N THR A 182 12.98 8.04 6.40
CA THR A 182 11.55 8.36 6.46
C THR A 182 10.79 7.28 7.21
N ILE A 183 11.06 6.00 6.94
CA ILE A 183 10.44 4.88 7.68
C ILE A 183 10.71 5.02 9.18
N ASN A 184 11.97 5.26 9.56
CA ASN A 184 12.33 5.47 10.96
C ASN A 184 11.45 6.54 11.63
N HIS A 185 11.38 7.73 11.03
CA HIS A 185 10.64 8.88 11.59
C HIS A 185 9.19 8.55 11.96
N TYR A 186 8.47 7.83 11.10
CA TYR A 186 7.06 7.52 11.32
C TYR A 186 6.83 6.26 12.16
N TYR A 187 7.74 5.28 12.13
CA TYR A 187 7.56 4.00 12.81
C TYR A 187 8.19 3.95 14.21
N GLN A 188 9.16 4.81 14.53
CA GLN A 188 9.87 4.77 15.83
C GLN A 188 8.98 4.95 17.06
N GLY A 189 7.90 5.72 16.94
CA GLY A 189 6.99 6.02 18.05
C GLY A 189 5.81 5.05 18.21
N LEU A 190 5.72 4.02 17.35
CA LEU A 190 4.61 3.07 17.37
C LEU A 190 4.88 1.94 18.37
N SER A 191 3.84 1.42 19.02
CA SER A 191 4.01 0.25 19.88
C SER A 191 4.30 -1.00 19.06
N PRO A 192 5.11 -1.95 19.59
CA PRO A 192 5.28 -3.28 19.00
C PRO A 192 3.96 -3.98 18.70
N ASP A 193 2.97 -3.86 19.60
CA ASP A 193 1.61 -4.39 19.40
C ASP A 193 0.92 -3.83 18.14
N LEU A 194 0.97 -2.51 17.92
CA LEU A 194 0.34 -1.92 16.74
C LEU A 194 1.02 -2.41 15.46
N ILE A 195 2.35 -2.48 15.46
CA ILE A 195 3.13 -3.02 14.33
C ILE A 195 2.74 -4.48 14.07
N ALA A 196 2.61 -5.29 15.12
CA ALA A 196 2.17 -6.69 15.02
C ALA A 196 0.77 -6.83 14.44
N ARG A 197 -0.20 -6.06 14.94
CA ARG A 197 -1.57 -6.05 14.41
C ARG A 197 -1.60 -5.68 12.94
N VAL A 198 -0.84 -4.67 12.53
CA VAL A 198 -0.70 -4.29 11.10
C VAL A 198 -0.03 -5.41 10.31
N TYR A 199 1.04 -6.03 10.81
CA TYR A 199 1.67 -7.16 10.14
C TYR A 199 0.67 -8.31 9.90
N HIS A 200 -0.09 -8.71 10.92
CA HIS A 200 -1.08 -9.78 10.81
C HIS A 200 -2.19 -9.43 9.82
N HIS A 201 -2.62 -8.16 9.80
CA HIS A 201 -3.58 -7.62 8.83
C HIS A 201 -3.09 -7.79 7.38
N TYR A 202 -1.78 -7.66 7.13
CA TYR A 202 -1.17 -7.82 5.79
C TYR A 202 -0.42 -9.15 5.60
N SER A 203 -0.57 -10.12 6.50
CA SER A 203 0.27 -11.33 6.56
C SER A 203 0.30 -12.15 5.27
N LEU A 204 -0.80 -12.18 4.52
CA LEU A 204 -0.88 -12.85 3.23
C LEU A 204 0.00 -12.17 2.16
N ASP A 205 0.09 -10.84 2.14
CA ASP A 205 0.98 -10.12 1.23
C ASP A 205 2.45 -10.39 1.58
N PHE A 206 2.78 -10.40 2.89
CA PHE A 206 4.13 -10.76 3.36
C PHE A 206 4.54 -12.14 2.87
N LYS A 207 3.65 -13.13 3.03
CA LYS A 207 3.90 -14.52 2.60
C LYS A 207 3.99 -14.65 1.08
N MET A 208 3.07 -14.03 0.33
CA MET A 208 3.04 -14.14 -1.14
C MET A 208 4.24 -13.49 -1.81
N PHE A 209 4.68 -12.34 -1.31
CA PHE A 209 5.74 -11.55 -1.96
C PHE A 209 7.09 -11.65 -1.25
N GLN A 210 7.20 -12.54 -0.26
CA GLN A 210 8.43 -12.82 0.47
C GLN A 210 9.04 -11.51 1.02
N TYR A 211 8.22 -10.77 1.78
CA TYR A 211 8.68 -9.64 2.56
C TYR A 211 9.02 -10.10 3.97
N ASP A 212 10.03 -9.45 4.58
CA ASP A 212 10.42 -9.69 5.96
C ASP A 212 10.02 -8.51 6.83
N ILE A 213 9.23 -8.76 7.88
CA ILE A 213 8.83 -7.73 8.84
C ILE A 213 10.04 -7.09 9.53
N LEU A 214 11.14 -7.83 9.69
CA LEU A 214 12.37 -7.33 10.31
C LEU A 214 13.02 -6.20 9.51
N ASP A 215 12.76 -6.09 8.20
CA ASP A 215 13.23 -4.97 7.39
C ASP A 215 12.73 -3.64 7.95
N VAL A 216 11.48 -3.60 8.41
CA VAL A 216 10.85 -2.39 8.94
C VAL A 216 11.08 -2.24 10.43
N VAL A 217 11.07 -3.34 11.20
CA VAL A 217 11.33 -3.29 12.65
C VAL A 217 12.73 -2.72 12.92
N ARG A 218 13.74 -3.13 12.14
CA ARG A 218 15.10 -2.54 12.21
C ARG A 218 15.10 -1.06 11.84
N GLN A 219 14.49 -0.71 10.71
CA GLN A 219 14.45 0.68 10.25
C GLN A 219 13.68 1.60 11.20
N GLY A 220 12.63 1.09 11.83
CA GLY A 220 11.83 1.77 12.84
C GLY A 220 12.51 1.92 14.19
N GLY A 221 13.72 1.40 14.41
CA GLY A 221 14.42 1.53 15.69
C GLY A 221 13.87 0.67 16.82
N HIS A 222 13.11 -0.39 16.49
CA HIS A 222 12.54 -1.32 17.47
C HIS A 222 13.51 -2.45 17.89
N CYS A 223 14.73 -2.43 17.36
CA CYS A 223 15.76 -3.43 17.64
C CYS A 223 16.91 -2.79 18.44
N HIS A 224 17.42 -3.50 19.44
CA HIS A 224 18.57 -3.06 20.21
C HIS A 224 19.86 -3.50 19.51
N MET A 225 20.72 -2.56 19.08
CA MET A 225 21.96 -2.86 18.35
C MET A 225 21.75 -3.79 17.13
N GLN A 226 20.64 -3.61 16.41
CA GLN A 226 20.18 -4.45 15.28
C GLN A 226 19.71 -5.86 15.64
N ASP A 227 19.76 -6.26 16.92
CA ASP A 227 19.12 -7.47 17.41
C ASP A 227 17.62 -7.21 17.64
N CYS A 228 16.80 -8.01 16.97
CA CYS A 228 15.35 -7.91 16.99
C CYS A 228 14.70 -9.13 17.66
N SER A 229 15.46 -9.94 18.40
CA SER A 229 14.97 -11.17 19.03
C SER A 229 13.75 -10.93 19.92
N ASP A 230 13.73 -9.81 20.66
CA ASP A 230 12.62 -9.40 21.51
C ASP A 230 11.33 -9.06 20.74
N MET A 231 11.44 -8.78 19.44
CA MET A 231 10.32 -8.44 18.58
C MET A 231 9.70 -9.67 17.90
N VAL A 232 10.45 -10.77 17.77
CA VAL A 232 9.98 -12.01 17.09
C VAL A 232 8.67 -12.56 17.68
N PRO A 233 8.46 -12.61 19.01
CA PRO A 233 7.23 -13.15 19.60
C PRO A 233 5.95 -12.44 19.15
N PHE A 234 6.04 -11.17 18.71
CA PHE A 234 4.88 -10.40 18.25
C PHE A 234 4.39 -10.83 16.86
N PHE A 235 5.24 -11.47 16.05
CA PHE A 235 4.94 -11.81 14.64
C PHE A 235 4.74 -13.31 14.41
N SER A 236 4.78 -14.10 15.48
CA SER A 236 4.58 -15.54 15.49
C SER A 236 3.12 -15.93 15.24
#